data_AF-A0A952WI65-F1
#
_entry.id   AF-A0A952WI65-F1
#
_cell.length_a   1.000
_cell.length_b   1.000
_cell.length_c   1.000
_cell.angle_alpha   90.00
_cell.angle_beta   90.00
_cell.angle_gamma   90.00
#
_symmetry.space_group_name_H-M   'P 1'
#
loop_
_entity.id
_entity.type
_entity.pdbx_description
1 polymer ?
#
loop_
_entity_poly.entity_id
_entity_poly.type
_entity_poly.pdbx_seq_one_letter_code
_entity_poly.pdbx_strand_id
1 'polypeptide(L)'
;MAHSQAAQPNGAPPAAQPVEADAAKSKARSLVAAMSDADSLGEIRKILTTPADAAQFGAVVDALGKAPWVTAELLPDLMSACNAASSVQKPAIFRAISSVPDRAAAQYLVSTLDVPSADGPIRRAAVEALVRQTGREDIGEDAARWHEFLASCPNDEEWLSRANRLHAEKADREREQKLAVQSKLLEALRALHLSTPADKRWALITSMIGDPLACVNLLGLELTSRELSAGNRPDAKLALEILLLLQSQDAAIREQAAILVTNLAPPGAQEAVLHALDREQVPSTAAALLNAAARWPGPEAEDSVLQWIDPAVWASAGPTVRDAAIDAAWALYRGGMLRSADSSSRVLAALRSINLGDLTGAGVRLRAELGDQSDLEAIVVLLGSNNSAQRLATAEALVSSPEYLPRILAAAREDPLLIDVAARGVITIDPSLANFTAIEEATRRVPDQRRGALTLIASVLNEDEILDASRRLRSDPALREAVLATLADPRRVMAERTDPSRLSFTAEALAELAELRIELGKYGEAIAALDALSEIEFFIPSDRLRDIRTLAFIGLNRLDQARELGAKPEVWLKALELNLDQPQAPQIASLIETNMADSLTDADRARLEQLKARITTKPAGGAAVEKPAPRLR
;
A
#
# COMPACT_ATOMS: atom_id res chain seq x y z
N MET A 1 -31.21 -100.11 -1.62
CA MET A 1 -32.34 -99.58 -0.82
C MET A 1 -32.15 -98.07 -0.70
N ALA A 2 -33.12 -97.32 -1.25
CA ALA A 2 -33.43 -95.89 -1.12
C ALA A 2 -32.31 -94.86 -0.89
N HIS A 3 -31.94 -94.14 -1.95
CA HIS A 3 -31.37 -92.78 -1.88
C HIS A 3 -32.49 -91.75 -1.99
N SER A 4 -32.52 -90.83 -1.02
CA SER A 4 -33.42 -89.68 -0.95
C SER A 4 -32.81 -88.51 -1.73
N GLN A 5 -33.49 -88.06 -2.80
CA GLN A 5 -33.17 -86.84 -3.54
C GLN A 5 -33.83 -85.64 -2.86
N ALA A 6 -33.00 -84.72 -2.35
CA ALA A 6 -33.43 -83.39 -1.93
C ALA A 6 -33.39 -82.42 -3.13
N ALA A 7 -34.50 -81.72 -3.36
CA ALA A 7 -34.67 -80.74 -4.42
C ALA A 7 -33.86 -79.45 -4.16
N GLN A 8 -33.12 -78.99 -5.17
CA GLN A 8 -32.45 -77.69 -5.19
C GLN A 8 -33.47 -76.56 -5.48
N PRO A 9 -33.40 -75.40 -4.80
CA PRO A 9 -34.25 -74.26 -5.11
C PRO A 9 -33.83 -73.56 -6.42
N ASN A 10 -34.84 -73.15 -7.18
CA ASN A 10 -34.76 -72.45 -8.47
C ASN A 10 -33.72 -71.32 -8.53
N GLY A 11 -32.98 -71.28 -9.64
CA GLY A 11 -31.88 -70.36 -9.90
C GLY A 11 -32.29 -68.90 -10.06
N ALA A 12 -31.46 -68.01 -9.51
CA ALA A 12 -31.48 -66.59 -9.82
C ALA A 12 -30.98 -66.36 -11.28
N PRO A 13 -31.57 -65.43 -12.03
CA PRO A 13 -31.12 -65.10 -13.38
C PRO A 13 -29.67 -64.57 -13.39
N PRO A 14 -28.88 -64.83 -14.45
CA PRO A 14 -27.50 -64.38 -14.55
C PRO A 14 -27.43 -62.84 -14.54
N ALA A 15 -26.54 -62.27 -13.72
CA ALA A 15 -26.29 -60.83 -13.68
C ALA A 15 -25.73 -60.35 -15.03
N ALA A 16 -26.35 -59.32 -15.61
CA ALA A 16 -25.89 -58.70 -16.86
C ALA A 16 -24.44 -58.20 -16.75
N GLN A 17 -23.68 -58.27 -17.84
CA GLN A 17 -22.28 -57.85 -17.85
C GLN A 17 -22.17 -56.32 -17.69
N PRO A 18 -21.24 -55.80 -16.87
CA PRO A 18 -21.15 -54.37 -16.54
C PRO A 18 -21.00 -53.43 -17.75
N VAL A 19 -20.43 -53.92 -18.85
CA VAL A 19 -20.26 -53.16 -20.11
C VAL A 19 -21.60 -52.83 -20.78
N GLU A 20 -22.57 -53.74 -20.73
CA GLU A 20 -23.91 -53.53 -21.32
C GLU A 20 -24.71 -52.48 -20.54
N ALA A 21 -24.54 -52.45 -19.20
CA ALA A 21 -25.22 -51.50 -18.34
C ALA A 21 -24.76 -50.05 -18.56
N ASP A 22 -23.47 -49.81 -18.80
CA ASP A 22 -22.95 -48.46 -19.06
C ASP A 22 -23.30 -47.97 -20.47
N ALA A 23 -23.32 -48.87 -21.46
CA ALA A 23 -23.83 -48.57 -22.80
C ALA A 23 -25.32 -48.16 -22.75
N ALA A 24 -26.14 -48.90 -22.01
CA ALA A 24 -27.56 -48.56 -21.81
C ALA A 24 -27.74 -47.19 -21.13
N LYS A 25 -26.96 -46.87 -20.09
CA LYS A 25 -27.00 -45.54 -19.43
C LYS A 25 -26.58 -44.41 -20.37
N SER A 26 -25.52 -44.60 -21.16
CA SER A 26 -25.07 -43.59 -22.12
C SER A 26 -26.14 -43.32 -23.19
N LYS A 27 -26.72 -44.40 -23.76
CA LYS A 27 -27.83 -44.29 -24.72
C LYS A 27 -29.05 -43.59 -24.09
N ALA A 28 -29.43 -43.97 -22.88
CA ALA A 28 -30.54 -43.34 -22.17
C ALA A 28 -30.33 -41.84 -21.92
N ARG A 29 -29.13 -41.43 -21.48
CA ARG A 29 -28.78 -40.00 -21.33
C ARG A 29 -28.88 -39.25 -22.65
N SER A 30 -28.40 -39.84 -23.75
CA SER A 30 -28.50 -39.25 -25.08
C SER A 30 -29.95 -39.08 -25.53
N LEU A 31 -30.80 -40.10 -25.33
CA LEU A 31 -32.22 -40.03 -25.67
C LEU A 31 -32.95 -38.95 -24.87
N VAL A 32 -32.69 -38.89 -23.55
CA VAL A 32 -33.32 -37.89 -22.66
C VAL A 32 -32.83 -36.47 -22.98
N ALA A 33 -31.55 -36.28 -23.30
CA ALA A 33 -31.03 -35.00 -23.75
C ALA A 33 -31.64 -34.52 -25.08
N ALA A 34 -32.04 -35.47 -25.93
CA ALA A 34 -32.71 -35.22 -27.20
C ALA A 34 -34.25 -35.35 -27.12
N MET A 35 -34.88 -35.31 -25.94
CA MET A 35 -36.32 -35.62 -25.81
C MET A 35 -37.27 -34.67 -26.56
N SER A 36 -36.78 -33.52 -27.02
CA SER A 36 -37.53 -32.60 -27.89
C SER A 36 -37.63 -33.08 -29.35
N ASP A 37 -36.79 -34.04 -29.73
CA ASP A 37 -36.83 -34.71 -31.02
C ASP A 37 -37.88 -35.83 -31.01
N ALA A 38 -38.72 -35.88 -32.05
CA ALA A 38 -39.86 -36.79 -32.12
C ALA A 38 -39.44 -38.26 -32.16
N ASP A 39 -38.31 -38.58 -32.80
CA ASP A 39 -37.79 -39.95 -32.88
C ASP A 39 -37.28 -40.41 -31.52
N SER A 40 -36.50 -39.55 -30.84
CA SER A 40 -36.00 -39.80 -29.48
C SER A 40 -37.15 -39.98 -28.47
N LEU A 41 -38.18 -39.14 -28.57
CA LEU A 41 -39.39 -39.25 -27.75
C LEU A 41 -40.15 -40.55 -28.03
N GLY A 42 -40.31 -40.92 -29.31
CA GLY A 42 -40.95 -42.17 -29.72
C GLY A 42 -40.23 -43.40 -29.20
N GLU A 43 -38.90 -43.41 -29.25
CA GLU A 43 -38.08 -44.49 -28.68
C GLU A 43 -38.21 -44.56 -27.15
N ILE A 44 -38.24 -43.43 -26.45
CA ILE A 44 -38.50 -43.40 -24.99
C ILE A 44 -39.87 -44.02 -24.67
N ARG A 45 -40.94 -43.62 -25.39
CA ARG A 45 -42.29 -44.18 -25.19
C ARG A 45 -42.33 -45.69 -25.42
N LYS A 46 -41.66 -46.17 -26.48
CA LYS A 46 -41.55 -47.60 -26.78
C LYS A 46 -40.89 -48.36 -25.63
N ILE A 47 -39.79 -47.83 -25.06
CA ILE A 47 -39.08 -48.45 -23.94
C ILE A 47 -39.97 -48.48 -22.68
N LEU A 48 -40.72 -47.41 -22.40
CA LEU A 48 -41.58 -47.31 -21.22
C LEU A 48 -42.81 -48.23 -21.29
N THR A 49 -43.42 -48.38 -22.47
CA THR A 49 -44.67 -49.15 -22.65
C THR A 49 -44.43 -50.64 -22.87
N THR A 50 -43.35 -51.01 -23.57
CA THR A 50 -43.04 -52.39 -23.93
C THR A 50 -41.58 -52.70 -23.57
N PRO A 51 -41.24 -52.88 -22.28
CA PRO A 51 -39.87 -53.09 -21.86
C PRO A 51 -39.38 -54.47 -22.32
N ALA A 52 -38.76 -54.51 -23.51
CA ALA A 52 -38.11 -55.71 -24.04
C ALA A 52 -36.83 -56.05 -23.25
N ASP A 53 -36.20 -55.04 -22.65
CA ASP A 53 -35.00 -55.14 -21.83
C ASP A 53 -35.17 -54.33 -20.53
N ALA A 54 -35.08 -55.02 -19.39
CA ALA A 54 -35.19 -54.42 -18.06
C ALA A 54 -34.02 -53.45 -17.76
N ALA A 55 -32.83 -53.70 -18.30
CA ALA A 55 -31.68 -52.83 -18.12
C ALA A 55 -31.86 -51.50 -18.87
N GLN A 56 -32.32 -51.56 -20.12
CA GLN A 56 -32.66 -50.37 -20.90
C GLN A 56 -33.80 -49.57 -20.27
N PHE A 57 -34.88 -50.23 -19.81
CA PHE A 57 -35.97 -49.58 -19.10
C PHE A 57 -35.48 -48.85 -17.85
N GLY A 58 -34.72 -49.55 -16.98
CA GLY A 58 -34.16 -48.96 -15.76
C GLY A 58 -33.25 -47.76 -16.04
N ALA A 59 -32.42 -47.85 -17.09
CA ALA A 59 -31.54 -46.76 -17.51
C ALA A 59 -32.31 -45.52 -18.00
N VAL A 60 -33.39 -45.70 -18.76
CA VAL A 60 -34.26 -44.60 -19.23
C VAL A 60 -35.00 -43.95 -18.08
N VAL A 61 -35.60 -44.73 -17.18
CA VAL A 61 -36.29 -44.21 -15.99
C VAL A 61 -35.33 -43.42 -15.08
N ASP A 62 -34.13 -43.95 -14.83
CA ASP A 62 -33.11 -43.23 -14.04
C ASP A 62 -32.66 -41.93 -14.73
N ALA A 63 -32.50 -41.93 -16.06
CA ALA A 63 -32.15 -40.74 -16.82
C ALA A 63 -33.26 -39.68 -16.76
N LEU A 64 -34.54 -40.06 -16.93
CA LEU A 64 -35.70 -39.17 -16.79
C LEU A 64 -35.81 -38.62 -15.36
N GLY A 65 -35.56 -39.46 -14.36
CA GLY A 65 -35.51 -39.05 -12.95
C GLY A 65 -34.32 -38.16 -12.59
N LYS A 66 -33.32 -38.00 -13.45
CA LYS A 66 -32.20 -37.07 -13.28
C LYS A 66 -32.34 -35.82 -14.14
N ALA A 67 -33.23 -35.84 -15.13
CA ALA A 67 -33.51 -34.68 -15.95
C ALA A 67 -34.13 -33.54 -15.10
N PRO A 68 -33.80 -32.27 -15.41
CA PRO A 68 -34.40 -31.13 -14.73
C PRO A 68 -35.89 -30.98 -15.06
N TRP A 69 -36.29 -31.37 -16.27
CA TRP A 69 -37.68 -31.41 -16.72
C TRP A 69 -37.89 -32.55 -17.72
N VAL A 70 -39.11 -33.06 -17.79
CA VAL A 70 -39.59 -34.08 -18.73
C VAL A 70 -40.91 -33.58 -19.34
N THR A 71 -41.09 -33.80 -20.64
CA THR A 71 -42.33 -33.39 -21.33
C THR A 71 -43.57 -34.09 -20.74
N ALA A 72 -44.67 -33.34 -20.59
CA ALA A 72 -45.96 -33.86 -20.10
C ALA A 72 -46.51 -35.00 -20.98
N GLU A 73 -46.09 -35.07 -22.24
CA GLU A 73 -46.48 -36.13 -23.17
C GLU A 73 -46.07 -37.55 -22.72
N LEU A 74 -45.03 -37.68 -21.89
CA LEU A 74 -44.57 -38.97 -21.35
C LEU A 74 -45.32 -39.39 -20.09
N LEU A 75 -46.14 -38.51 -19.49
CA LEU A 75 -46.80 -38.81 -18.23
C LEU A 75 -47.71 -40.05 -18.29
N PRO A 76 -48.56 -40.25 -19.31
CA PRO A 76 -49.41 -41.45 -19.38
C PRO A 76 -48.58 -42.74 -19.46
N ASP A 77 -47.47 -42.72 -20.20
CA ASP A 77 -46.57 -43.87 -20.34
C ASP A 77 -45.86 -44.19 -19.02
N LEU A 78 -45.42 -43.15 -18.29
CA LEU A 78 -44.81 -43.30 -16.96
C LEU A 78 -45.81 -43.82 -15.92
N MET A 79 -47.05 -43.33 -15.92
CA MET A 79 -48.12 -43.82 -15.04
C MET A 79 -48.46 -45.28 -15.35
N SER A 80 -48.55 -45.64 -16.63
CA SER A 80 -48.77 -47.02 -17.08
C SER A 80 -47.64 -47.94 -16.64
N ALA A 81 -46.39 -47.54 -16.88
CA ALA A 81 -45.20 -48.26 -16.44
C ALA A 81 -45.16 -48.43 -14.92
N CYS A 82 -45.53 -47.40 -14.15
CA CYS A 82 -45.59 -47.45 -12.69
C CYS A 82 -46.63 -48.46 -12.18
N ASN A 83 -47.81 -48.53 -12.82
CA ASN A 83 -48.86 -49.47 -12.44
C ASN A 83 -48.47 -50.93 -12.70
N ALA A 84 -47.71 -51.19 -13.77
CA ALA A 84 -47.19 -52.52 -14.12
C ALA A 84 -45.91 -52.90 -13.35
N ALA A 85 -45.21 -51.93 -12.77
CA ALA A 85 -43.93 -52.11 -12.11
C ALA A 85 -44.03 -52.83 -10.76
N SER A 86 -42.99 -53.60 -10.43
CA SER A 86 -42.80 -54.17 -9.09
C SER A 86 -42.60 -53.07 -8.04
N SER A 87 -42.84 -53.39 -6.76
CA SER A 87 -42.59 -52.46 -5.64
C SER A 87 -41.16 -51.91 -5.61
N VAL A 88 -40.18 -52.68 -6.10
CA VAL A 88 -38.76 -52.29 -6.18
C VAL A 88 -38.52 -51.23 -7.26
N GLN A 89 -39.28 -51.25 -8.35
CA GLN A 89 -39.10 -50.34 -9.50
C GLN A 89 -39.85 -49.01 -9.33
N LYS A 90 -40.99 -49.01 -8.61
CA LYS A 90 -41.83 -47.82 -8.42
C LYS A 90 -41.09 -46.57 -7.92
N PRO A 91 -40.15 -46.64 -6.95
CA PRO A 91 -39.40 -45.46 -6.51
C PRO A 91 -38.64 -44.72 -7.63
N ALA A 92 -38.03 -45.46 -8.56
CA ALA A 92 -37.33 -44.86 -9.69
C ALA A 92 -38.30 -44.19 -10.66
N ILE A 93 -39.47 -44.79 -10.88
CA ILE A 93 -40.51 -44.26 -11.77
C ILE A 93 -41.16 -43.00 -11.16
N PHE A 94 -41.42 -42.98 -9.84
CA PHE A 94 -41.90 -41.75 -9.19
C PHE A 94 -40.91 -40.60 -9.32
N ARG A 95 -39.61 -40.88 -9.24
CA ARG A 95 -38.59 -39.86 -9.51
C ARG A 95 -38.66 -39.34 -10.94
N ALA A 96 -38.90 -40.21 -11.93
CA ALA A 96 -39.13 -39.77 -13.32
C ALA A 96 -40.41 -38.95 -13.47
N ILE A 97 -41.51 -39.36 -12.82
CA ILE A 97 -42.78 -38.62 -12.80
C ILE A 97 -42.61 -37.23 -12.16
N SER A 98 -41.81 -37.10 -11.10
CA SER A 98 -41.55 -35.80 -10.47
C SER A 98 -40.80 -34.80 -11.36
N SER A 99 -40.14 -35.28 -12.42
CA SER A 99 -39.52 -34.43 -13.43
C SER A 99 -40.53 -33.87 -14.43
N VAL A 100 -41.77 -34.37 -14.45
CA VAL A 100 -42.85 -33.83 -15.28
C VAL A 100 -43.54 -32.70 -14.49
N PRO A 101 -43.42 -31.43 -14.90
CA PRO A 101 -43.96 -30.30 -14.14
C PRO A 101 -45.48 -30.13 -14.38
N ASP A 102 -46.23 -31.23 -14.35
CA ASP A 102 -47.66 -31.27 -14.67
C ASP A 102 -48.49 -31.57 -13.40
N ARG A 103 -49.67 -30.96 -13.28
CA ARG A 103 -50.53 -31.14 -12.10
C ARG A 103 -51.05 -32.58 -12.00
N ALA A 104 -51.33 -33.24 -13.12
CA ALA A 104 -51.78 -34.62 -13.15
C ALA A 104 -50.68 -35.58 -12.63
N ALA A 105 -49.40 -35.25 -12.87
CA ALA A 105 -48.28 -36.01 -12.31
C ALA A 105 -48.29 -35.94 -10.77
N ALA A 106 -48.53 -34.76 -10.21
CA ALA A 106 -48.64 -34.57 -8.78
C ALA A 106 -49.89 -35.29 -8.21
N GLN A 107 -51.04 -35.18 -8.86
CA GLN A 107 -52.26 -35.90 -8.47
C GLN A 107 -52.06 -37.41 -8.43
N TYR A 108 -51.35 -37.98 -9.42
CA TYR A 108 -51.00 -39.40 -9.44
C TYR A 108 -50.13 -39.79 -8.23
N LEU A 109 -49.10 -38.99 -7.93
CA LEU A 109 -48.24 -39.23 -6.76
C LEU A 109 -49.01 -39.13 -5.44
N VAL A 110 -49.95 -38.18 -5.31
CA VAL A 110 -50.80 -38.06 -4.10
C VAL A 110 -51.76 -39.24 -3.97
N SER A 111 -52.40 -39.67 -5.06
CA SER A 111 -53.29 -40.84 -5.03
C SER A 111 -52.57 -42.14 -4.61
N THR A 112 -51.26 -42.23 -4.83
CA THR A 112 -50.45 -43.35 -4.36
C THR A 112 -50.36 -43.37 -2.83
N LEU A 113 -50.40 -42.20 -2.18
CA LEU A 113 -50.37 -42.08 -0.72
C LEU A 113 -51.69 -42.53 -0.06
N ASP A 114 -52.81 -42.49 -0.79
CA ASP A 114 -54.12 -42.91 -0.29
C ASP A 114 -54.28 -44.44 -0.20
N VAL A 115 -53.43 -45.21 -0.89
CA VAL A 115 -53.50 -46.68 -0.91
C VAL A 115 -53.02 -47.23 0.44
N PRO A 116 -53.91 -47.78 1.30
CA PRO A 116 -53.53 -48.20 2.65
C PRO A 116 -52.53 -49.35 2.67
N SER A 117 -52.48 -50.14 1.59
CA SER A 117 -51.58 -51.27 1.40
C SER A 117 -50.24 -50.87 0.76
N ALA A 118 -49.96 -49.59 0.54
CA ALA A 118 -48.68 -49.16 -0.01
C ALA A 118 -47.56 -49.36 1.03
N ASP A 119 -46.55 -50.16 0.68
CA ASP A 119 -45.37 -50.38 1.51
C ASP A 119 -44.69 -49.04 1.86
N GLY A 120 -44.14 -48.93 3.06
CA GLY A 120 -43.46 -47.72 3.55
C GLY A 120 -42.39 -47.13 2.59
N PRO A 121 -41.56 -47.94 1.90
CA PRO A 121 -40.64 -47.42 0.89
C PRO A 121 -41.32 -46.77 -0.32
N ILE A 122 -42.46 -47.28 -0.78
CA ILE A 122 -43.22 -46.73 -1.91
C ILE A 122 -43.82 -45.37 -1.52
N ARG A 123 -44.43 -45.29 -0.33
CA ARG A 123 -44.98 -44.03 0.20
C ARG A 123 -43.90 -42.95 0.33
N ARG A 124 -42.75 -43.30 0.93
CA ARG A 124 -41.61 -42.36 1.04
C ARG A 124 -41.12 -41.87 -0.32
N ALA A 125 -40.99 -42.77 -1.30
CA ALA A 125 -40.56 -42.38 -2.64
C ALA A 125 -41.58 -41.47 -3.36
N ALA A 126 -42.88 -41.69 -3.17
CA ALA A 126 -43.93 -40.81 -3.69
C ALA A 126 -43.90 -39.42 -3.03
N VAL A 127 -43.65 -39.36 -1.72
CA VAL A 127 -43.45 -38.08 -1.00
C VAL A 127 -42.18 -37.38 -1.48
N GLU A 128 -41.06 -38.07 -1.61
CA GLU A 128 -39.82 -37.51 -2.17
C GLU A 128 -40.03 -36.94 -3.58
N ALA A 129 -40.83 -37.63 -4.41
CA ALA A 129 -41.22 -37.16 -5.72
C ALA A 129 -42.09 -35.89 -5.66
N LEU A 130 -43.07 -35.82 -4.77
CA LEU A 130 -43.88 -34.62 -4.55
C LEU A 130 -43.05 -33.43 -4.02
N VAL A 131 -42.17 -33.67 -3.05
CA VAL A 131 -41.22 -32.68 -2.52
C VAL A 131 -40.34 -32.15 -3.65
N ARG A 132 -39.82 -33.04 -4.50
CA ARG A 132 -39.00 -32.66 -5.65
C ARG A 132 -39.78 -31.85 -6.67
N GLN A 133 -41.04 -32.20 -6.94
CA GLN A 133 -41.85 -31.49 -7.93
C GLN A 133 -42.29 -30.10 -7.41
N THR A 134 -42.51 -29.96 -6.11
CA THR A 134 -43.17 -28.77 -5.51
C THR A 134 -42.27 -27.88 -4.66
N GLY A 135 -41.11 -28.38 -4.21
CA GLY A 135 -40.25 -27.71 -3.23
C GLY A 135 -40.77 -27.73 -1.78
N ARG A 136 -41.92 -28.36 -1.50
CA ARG A 136 -42.56 -28.40 -0.17
C ARG A 136 -42.08 -29.60 0.65
N GLU A 137 -41.37 -29.34 1.74
CA GLU A 137 -40.87 -30.37 2.68
C GLU A 137 -41.70 -30.46 3.97
N ASP A 138 -42.55 -29.47 4.25
CA ASP A 138 -43.32 -29.30 5.48
C ASP A 138 -44.63 -30.11 5.54
N ILE A 139 -45.06 -30.69 4.42
CA ILE A 139 -46.30 -31.47 4.36
C ILE A 139 -46.08 -32.90 4.90
N GLY A 140 -44.91 -33.50 4.66
CA GLY A 140 -44.57 -34.85 5.09
C GLY A 140 -45.35 -35.95 4.34
N GLU A 141 -45.68 -37.05 5.03
CA GLU A 141 -46.38 -38.21 4.44
C GLU A 141 -47.93 -38.12 4.51
N ASP A 142 -48.47 -36.97 4.89
CA ASP A 142 -49.92 -36.74 5.07
C ASP A 142 -50.62 -36.50 3.72
N ALA A 143 -51.30 -37.53 3.22
CA ALA A 143 -52.03 -37.48 1.95
C ALA A 143 -53.12 -36.40 1.93
N ALA A 144 -53.82 -36.16 3.05
CA ALA A 144 -54.91 -35.19 3.11
C ALA A 144 -54.39 -33.76 2.90
N ARG A 145 -53.24 -33.43 3.50
CA ARG A 145 -52.58 -32.12 3.32
C ARG A 145 -52.03 -31.93 1.91
N TRP A 146 -51.57 -32.99 1.25
CA TRP A 146 -51.16 -32.93 -0.15
C TRP A 146 -52.35 -32.71 -1.10
N HIS A 147 -53.49 -33.34 -0.84
CA HIS A 147 -54.74 -33.08 -1.58
C HIS A 147 -55.21 -31.64 -1.41
N GLU A 148 -55.20 -31.10 -0.18
CA GLU A 148 -55.53 -29.70 0.09
C GLU A 148 -54.62 -28.75 -0.69
N PHE A 149 -53.30 -29.04 -0.70
CA PHE A 149 -52.35 -28.27 -1.48
C PHE A 149 -52.65 -28.30 -2.99
N LEU A 150 -52.94 -29.47 -3.58
CA LEU A 150 -53.29 -29.59 -4.99
C LEU A 150 -54.64 -28.95 -5.35
N ALA A 151 -55.59 -28.92 -4.41
CA ALA A 151 -56.86 -28.25 -4.56
C ALA A 151 -56.70 -26.72 -4.60
N SER A 152 -55.68 -26.17 -3.94
CA SER A 152 -55.38 -24.72 -3.94
C SER A 152 -54.85 -24.18 -5.29
N CYS A 153 -54.52 -25.07 -6.23
CA CYS A 153 -54.10 -24.73 -7.60
C CYS A 153 -55.10 -25.31 -8.61
N PRO A 154 -56.21 -24.62 -8.93
CA PRO A 154 -57.31 -25.14 -9.76
C PRO A 154 -56.95 -25.53 -11.20
N ASN A 155 -55.85 -25.01 -11.76
CA ASN A 155 -55.40 -25.28 -13.14
C ASN A 155 -53.87 -25.44 -13.20
N ASP A 156 -53.35 -25.85 -14.37
CA ASP A 156 -51.93 -26.14 -14.56
C ASP A 156 -51.04 -24.90 -14.53
N GLU A 157 -51.57 -23.74 -14.96
CA GLU A 157 -50.84 -22.47 -14.91
C GLU A 157 -50.58 -22.01 -13.47
N GLU A 158 -51.62 -22.05 -12.62
CA GLU A 158 -51.52 -21.74 -11.19
C GLU A 158 -50.64 -22.75 -10.45
N TRP A 159 -50.70 -24.03 -10.84
CA TRP A 159 -49.80 -25.08 -10.35
C TRP A 159 -48.33 -24.76 -10.66
N LEU A 160 -48.01 -24.49 -11.93
CA LEU A 160 -46.66 -24.15 -12.39
C LEU A 160 -46.14 -22.89 -11.70
N SER A 161 -46.95 -21.84 -11.65
CA SER A 161 -46.60 -20.59 -10.96
C SER A 161 -46.32 -20.81 -9.47
N ARG A 162 -47.16 -21.60 -8.79
CA ARG A 162 -46.97 -21.95 -7.38
C ARG A 162 -45.72 -22.79 -7.16
N ALA A 163 -45.49 -23.83 -7.97
CA ALA A 163 -44.33 -24.70 -7.88
C ALA A 163 -43.02 -23.93 -8.14
N ASN A 164 -42.99 -23.07 -9.17
CA ASN A 164 -41.82 -22.24 -9.49
C ASN A 164 -41.46 -21.28 -8.33
N ARG A 165 -42.47 -20.63 -7.72
CA ARG A 165 -42.23 -19.78 -6.54
C ARG A 165 -41.65 -20.58 -5.38
N LEU A 166 -42.19 -21.76 -5.09
CA LEU A 166 -41.71 -22.61 -3.99
C LEU A 166 -40.30 -23.15 -4.23
N HIS A 167 -39.94 -23.45 -5.49
CA HIS A 167 -38.57 -23.77 -5.88
C HIS A 167 -37.61 -22.59 -5.71
N ALA A 168 -38.03 -21.38 -6.06
CA ALA A 168 -37.24 -20.18 -5.81
C ALA A 168 -37.02 -19.95 -4.30
N GLU A 169 -38.08 -20.05 -3.48
CA GLU A 169 -38.00 -19.94 -2.02
C GLU A 169 -37.10 -21.04 -1.41
N LYS A 170 -37.13 -22.26 -1.95
CA LYS A 170 -36.23 -23.33 -1.55
C LYS A 170 -34.78 -23.02 -1.93
N ALA A 171 -34.53 -22.57 -3.15
CA ALA A 171 -33.19 -22.21 -3.61
C ALA A 171 -32.59 -21.05 -2.80
N ASP A 172 -33.41 -20.07 -2.41
CA ASP A 172 -32.99 -18.97 -1.53
C ASP A 172 -32.66 -19.48 -0.11
N ARG A 173 -33.50 -20.33 0.48
CA ARG A 173 -33.21 -20.98 1.77
C ARG A 173 -31.93 -21.81 1.72
N GLU A 174 -31.70 -22.59 0.66
CA GLU A 174 -30.48 -23.37 0.49
C GLU A 174 -29.25 -22.46 0.34
N ARG A 175 -29.37 -21.34 -0.39
CA ARG A 175 -28.31 -20.33 -0.49
C ARG A 175 -28.00 -19.71 0.87
N GLU A 176 -29.02 -19.31 1.63
CA GLU A 176 -28.87 -18.78 2.98
C GLU A 176 -28.23 -19.80 3.92
N GLN A 177 -28.66 -21.06 3.89
CA GLN A 177 -28.06 -22.13 4.67
C GLN A 177 -26.59 -22.36 4.29
N LYS A 178 -26.26 -22.37 2.99
CA LYS A 178 -24.88 -22.48 2.51
C LYS A 178 -24.02 -21.32 3.03
N LEU A 179 -24.52 -20.08 2.94
CA LEU A 179 -23.83 -18.90 3.46
C LEU A 179 -23.67 -18.96 4.98
N ALA A 180 -24.67 -19.42 5.72
CA ALA A 180 -24.61 -19.58 7.16
C ALA A 180 -23.59 -20.66 7.59
N VAL A 181 -23.55 -21.80 6.88
CA VAL A 181 -22.55 -22.86 7.12
C VAL A 181 -21.14 -22.35 6.79
N GLN A 182 -20.98 -21.64 5.67
CA GLN A 182 -19.71 -21.02 5.30
C GLN A 182 -19.25 -20.00 6.37
N SER A 183 -20.14 -19.13 6.83
CA SER A 183 -19.84 -18.16 7.90
C SER A 183 -19.39 -18.87 9.19
N LYS A 184 -20.11 -19.90 9.63
CA LYS A 184 -19.73 -20.71 10.80
C LYS A 184 -18.38 -21.41 10.61
N LEU A 185 -18.09 -21.92 9.42
CA LEU A 185 -16.78 -22.51 9.10
C LEU A 185 -15.66 -21.48 9.24
N LEU A 186 -15.83 -20.29 8.66
CA LEU A 186 -14.81 -19.22 8.75
C LEU A 186 -14.62 -18.74 10.19
N GLU A 187 -15.68 -18.64 10.98
CA GLU A 187 -15.59 -18.32 12.42
C GLU A 187 -14.84 -19.41 13.19
N ALA A 188 -15.15 -20.69 12.94
CA ALA A 188 -14.44 -21.81 13.56
C ALA A 188 -12.95 -21.82 13.18
N LEU A 189 -12.61 -21.54 11.93
CA LEU A 189 -11.22 -21.43 11.46
C LEU A 189 -10.48 -20.24 12.09
N ARG A 190 -11.15 -19.09 12.27
CA ARG A 190 -10.57 -17.95 13.01
C ARG A 190 -10.34 -18.29 14.48
N ALA A 191 -11.30 -18.94 15.14
CA ALA A 191 -11.15 -19.40 16.52
C ALA A 191 -10.01 -20.42 16.65
N LEU A 192 -9.91 -21.36 15.70
CA LEU A 192 -8.81 -22.31 15.63
C LEU A 192 -7.46 -21.60 15.50
N HIS A 193 -7.34 -20.63 14.60
CA HIS A 193 -6.13 -19.82 14.46
C HIS A 193 -5.72 -19.11 15.76
N LEU A 194 -6.66 -18.48 16.46
CA LEU A 194 -6.39 -17.83 17.75
C LEU A 194 -5.94 -18.81 18.83
N SER A 195 -6.49 -20.02 18.84
CA SER A 195 -6.10 -21.09 19.77
C SER A 195 -4.79 -21.80 19.38
N THR A 196 -4.30 -21.60 18.15
CA THR A 196 -3.11 -22.26 17.64
C THR A 196 -1.85 -21.60 18.21
N PRO A 197 -0.91 -22.39 18.77
CA PRO A 197 0.40 -21.90 19.21
C PRO A 197 1.13 -21.15 18.11
N ALA A 198 1.85 -20.07 18.46
CA ALA A 198 2.47 -19.16 17.49
C ALA A 198 3.40 -19.86 16.50
N ASP A 199 4.15 -20.87 16.94
CA ASP A 199 5.05 -21.70 16.12
C ASP A 199 4.33 -22.57 15.08
N LYS A 200 3.02 -22.80 15.25
CA LYS A 200 2.19 -23.62 14.36
C LYS A 200 1.21 -22.83 13.50
N ARG A 201 1.10 -21.51 13.72
CA ARG A 201 0.12 -20.67 13.00
C ARG A 201 0.38 -20.63 11.50
N TRP A 202 1.63 -20.50 11.09
CA TRP A 202 1.97 -20.47 9.66
C TRP A 202 1.60 -21.76 8.94
N ALA A 203 1.87 -22.93 9.54
CA ALA A 203 1.46 -24.20 8.95
C ALA A 203 -0.06 -24.30 8.77
N LEU A 204 -0.85 -23.81 9.75
CA LEU A 204 -2.30 -23.73 9.64
C LEU A 204 -2.73 -22.78 8.51
N ILE A 205 -2.17 -21.56 8.46
CA ILE A 205 -2.48 -20.57 7.40
C ILE A 205 -2.13 -21.15 6.02
N THR A 206 -0.96 -21.78 5.86
CA THR A 206 -0.55 -22.45 4.62
C THR A 206 -1.57 -23.51 4.20
N SER A 207 -2.13 -24.28 5.15
CA SER A 207 -3.18 -25.26 4.83
C SER A 207 -4.48 -24.61 4.36
N MET A 208 -4.84 -23.43 4.89
CA MET A 208 -6.02 -22.67 4.42
C MET A 208 -5.80 -22.07 3.03
N ILE A 209 -4.58 -21.63 2.71
CA ILE A 209 -4.21 -21.10 1.39
C ILE A 209 -4.26 -22.19 0.31
N GLY A 210 -3.90 -23.43 0.65
CA GLY A 210 -3.99 -24.58 -0.27
C GLY A 210 -5.36 -25.26 -0.34
N ASP A 211 -6.37 -24.77 0.39
CA ASP A 211 -7.71 -25.37 0.43
C ASP A 211 -8.46 -25.18 -0.91
N PRO A 212 -9.29 -26.14 -1.38
CA PRO A 212 -10.05 -25.94 -2.61
C PRO A 212 -11.18 -24.91 -2.51
N LEU A 213 -11.59 -24.50 -1.30
CA LEU A 213 -12.67 -23.53 -1.10
C LEU A 213 -12.12 -22.11 -1.13
N ALA A 214 -12.56 -21.31 -2.10
CA ALA A 214 -12.15 -19.92 -2.29
C ALA A 214 -12.28 -19.06 -1.01
N CYS A 215 -13.35 -19.26 -0.24
CA CYS A 215 -13.57 -18.54 1.01
C CYS A 215 -12.56 -18.87 2.11
N VAL A 216 -12.01 -20.09 2.11
CA VAL A 216 -10.95 -20.51 3.03
C VAL A 216 -9.61 -19.92 2.58
N ASN A 217 -9.33 -19.87 1.28
CA ASN A 217 -8.14 -19.20 0.76
C ASN A 217 -8.12 -17.72 1.13
N LEU A 218 -9.24 -17.02 0.91
CA LEU A 218 -9.38 -15.60 1.27
C LEU A 218 -9.16 -15.38 2.77
N LEU A 219 -9.66 -16.27 3.62
CA LEU A 219 -9.37 -16.21 5.05
C LEU A 219 -7.88 -16.45 5.35
N GLY A 220 -7.23 -17.40 4.67
CA GLY A 220 -5.78 -17.61 4.78
C GLY A 220 -4.97 -16.36 4.42
N LEU A 221 -5.34 -15.67 3.35
CA LEU A 221 -4.72 -14.40 2.92
C LEU A 221 -4.98 -13.27 3.94
N GLU A 222 -6.22 -13.14 4.45
CA GLU A 222 -6.59 -12.20 5.51
C GLU A 222 -5.73 -12.40 6.77
N LEU A 223 -5.60 -13.65 7.24
CA LEU A 223 -4.81 -14.00 8.41
C LEU A 223 -3.31 -13.78 8.19
N THR A 224 -2.80 -14.04 6.98
CA THR A 224 -1.41 -13.72 6.60
C THR A 224 -1.13 -12.22 6.74
N SER A 225 -2.01 -11.37 6.22
CA SER A 225 -1.87 -9.92 6.33
C SER A 225 -1.85 -9.44 7.79
N ARG A 226 -2.68 -10.04 8.65
CA ARG A 226 -2.70 -9.72 10.09
C ARG A 226 -1.40 -10.12 10.81
N GLU A 227 -0.90 -11.31 10.55
CA GLU A 227 0.34 -11.80 11.17
C GLU A 227 1.57 -10.99 10.70
N LEU A 228 1.60 -10.56 9.43
CA LEU A 228 2.62 -9.62 8.93
C LEU A 228 2.55 -8.25 9.63
N SER A 229 1.33 -7.72 9.82
CA SER A 229 1.13 -6.46 10.54
C SER A 229 1.55 -6.54 12.01
N ALA A 230 1.51 -7.74 12.60
CA ALA A 230 2.02 -8.01 13.94
C ALA A 230 3.56 -8.20 13.99
N GLY A 231 4.26 -8.09 12.86
CA GLY A 231 5.71 -8.27 12.75
C GLY A 231 6.18 -9.72 12.69
N ASN A 232 5.27 -10.69 12.59
CA ASN A 232 5.63 -12.10 12.46
C ASN A 232 6.08 -12.41 11.02
N ARG A 233 7.11 -13.25 10.88
CA ARG A 233 7.65 -13.64 9.57
C ARG A 233 7.12 -15.00 9.14
N PRO A 234 6.56 -15.14 7.93
CA PRO A 234 6.08 -16.41 7.42
C PRO A 234 7.22 -17.35 7.03
N ASP A 235 6.91 -18.63 6.91
CA ASP A 235 7.82 -19.61 6.32
C ASP A 235 7.89 -19.47 4.78
N ALA A 236 8.95 -20.03 4.18
CA ALA A 236 9.16 -19.95 2.73
C ALA A 236 8.08 -20.72 1.94
N LYS A 237 7.44 -21.73 2.56
CA LYS A 237 6.40 -22.53 1.92
C LYS A 237 5.15 -21.70 1.67
N LEU A 238 4.71 -20.91 2.65
CA LEU A 238 3.57 -20.01 2.52
C LEU A 238 3.74 -19.06 1.33
N ALA A 239 4.93 -18.49 1.18
CA ALA A 239 5.26 -17.59 0.08
C ALA A 239 5.06 -18.24 -1.30
N LEU A 240 5.47 -19.51 -1.46
CA LEU A 240 5.27 -20.27 -2.69
C LEU A 240 3.79 -20.55 -2.96
N GLU A 241 3.01 -20.92 -1.95
CA GLU A 241 1.57 -21.14 -2.09
C GLU A 241 0.83 -19.85 -2.49
N ILE A 242 1.23 -18.70 -1.93
CA ILE A 242 0.66 -17.40 -2.33
C ILE A 242 0.97 -17.09 -3.81
N LEU A 243 2.17 -17.43 -4.31
CA LEU A 243 2.49 -17.27 -5.73
C LEU A 243 1.60 -18.15 -6.62
N LEU A 244 1.30 -19.38 -6.21
CA LEU A 244 0.37 -20.26 -6.93
C LEU A 244 -1.05 -19.68 -6.99
N LEU A 245 -1.50 -18.98 -5.94
CA LEU A 245 -2.82 -18.34 -5.92
C LEU A 245 -2.97 -17.20 -6.93
N LEU A 246 -1.89 -16.65 -7.49
CA LEU A 246 -1.97 -15.74 -8.65
C LEU A 246 -2.56 -16.44 -9.89
N GLN A 247 -2.66 -17.78 -9.88
CA GLN A 247 -3.29 -18.61 -10.91
C GLN A 247 -4.74 -19.01 -10.61
N SER A 248 -5.32 -18.52 -9.52
CA SER A 248 -6.73 -18.76 -9.20
C SER A 248 -7.66 -18.21 -10.29
N GLN A 249 -8.78 -18.90 -10.53
CA GLN A 249 -9.86 -18.40 -11.38
C GLN A 249 -10.62 -17.24 -10.71
N ASP A 250 -10.59 -17.17 -9.38
CA ASP A 250 -11.23 -16.11 -8.60
C ASP A 250 -10.35 -14.85 -8.56
N ALA A 251 -10.87 -13.74 -9.09
CA ALA A 251 -10.18 -12.47 -9.14
C ALA A 251 -9.89 -11.88 -7.76
N ALA A 252 -10.77 -12.11 -6.77
CA ALA A 252 -10.57 -11.62 -5.40
C ALA A 252 -9.37 -12.31 -4.75
N ILE A 253 -9.16 -13.60 -5.03
CA ILE A 253 -7.99 -14.34 -4.56
C ILE A 253 -6.72 -13.80 -5.21
N ARG A 254 -6.72 -13.61 -6.53
CA ARG A 254 -5.55 -13.06 -7.25
C ARG A 254 -5.17 -11.67 -6.76
N GLU A 255 -6.16 -10.81 -6.51
CA GLU A 255 -5.95 -9.45 -5.98
C GLU A 255 -5.27 -9.47 -4.61
N GLN A 256 -5.81 -10.24 -3.66
CA GLN A 256 -5.24 -10.35 -2.31
C GLN A 256 -3.87 -11.05 -2.31
N ALA A 257 -3.68 -12.05 -3.18
CA ALA A 257 -2.39 -12.68 -3.39
C ALA A 257 -1.36 -11.69 -3.92
N ALA A 258 -1.70 -10.86 -4.92
CA ALA A 258 -0.81 -9.84 -5.46
C ALA A 258 -0.35 -8.83 -4.38
N ILE A 259 -1.27 -8.36 -3.54
CA ILE A 259 -0.94 -7.47 -2.40
C ILE A 259 0.07 -8.12 -1.45
N LEU A 260 -0.13 -9.39 -1.11
CA LEU A 260 0.79 -10.11 -0.23
C LEU A 260 2.13 -10.40 -0.89
N VAL A 261 2.16 -10.71 -2.19
CA VAL A 261 3.40 -10.86 -2.96
C VAL A 261 4.19 -9.56 -2.93
N THR A 262 3.53 -8.41 -3.10
CA THR A 262 4.18 -7.09 -2.99
C THR A 262 4.80 -6.89 -1.62
N ASN A 263 4.20 -7.37 -0.53
CA ASN A 263 4.75 -7.20 0.82
C ASN A 263 5.91 -8.18 1.11
N LEU A 264 5.71 -9.46 0.75
CA LEU A 264 6.63 -10.55 1.07
C LEU A 264 7.87 -10.59 0.19
N ALA A 265 7.73 -10.19 -1.08
CA ALA A 265 8.75 -10.29 -2.11
C ALA A 265 9.46 -11.65 -2.21
N PRO A 266 8.71 -12.75 -2.40
CA PRO A 266 9.30 -14.08 -2.50
C PRO A 266 10.14 -14.26 -3.80
N PRO A 267 11.10 -15.19 -3.82
CA PRO A 267 11.78 -15.58 -5.05
C PRO A 267 10.78 -16.04 -6.13
N GLY A 268 10.98 -15.61 -7.37
CA GLY A 268 10.05 -15.92 -8.49
C GLY A 268 8.81 -15.02 -8.56
N ALA A 269 8.66 -14.04 -7.67
CA ALA A 269 7.52 -13.12 -7.68
C ALA A 269 7.35 -12.36 -9.00
N GLN A 270 8.46 -11.87 -9.59
CA GLN A 270 8.41 -11.09 -10.84
C GLN A 270 7.73 -11.89 -11.97
N GLU A 271 8.23 -13.09 -12.28
CA GLU A 271 7.67 -13.93 -13.35
C GLU A 271 6.19 -14.27 -13.11
N ALA A 272 5.85 -14.66 -11.88
CA ALA A 272 4.48 -15.02 -11.53
C ALA A 272 3.49 -13.83 -11.63
N VAL A 273 3.92 -12.64 -11.21
CA VAL A 273 3.11 -11.40 -11.31
C VAL A 273 2.92 -11.01 -12.77
N LEU A 274 3.95 -11.04 -13.61
CA LEU A 274 3.84 -10.67 -15.02
C LEU A 274 2.94 -11.64 -15.79
N HIS A 275 3.14 -12.94 -15.61
CA HIS A 275 2.25 -13.94 -16.21
C HIS A 275 0.79 -13.79 -15.74
N ALA A 276 0.56 -13.38 -14.49
CA ALA A 276 -0.79 -13.08 -14.01
C ALA A 276 -1.36 -11.80 -14.64
N LEU A 277 -0.53 -10.76 -14.81
CA LEU A 277 -0.91 -9.47 -15.39
C LEU A 277 -1.28 -9.59 -16.87
N ASP A 278 -0.57 -10.40 -17.66
CA ASP A 278 -0.81 -10.60 -19.10
C ASP A 278 -2.20 -11.15 -19.44
N ARG A 279 -2.79 -11.92 -18.51
CA ARG A 279 -4.12 -12.53 -18.67
C ARG A 279 -5.22 -11.82 -17.89
N GLU A 280 -4.88 -10.79 -17.12
CA GLU A 280 -5.84 -10.17 -16.22
C GLU A 280 -6.86 -9.33 -17.00
N GLN A 281 -8.11 -9.38 -16.55
CA GLN A 281 -9.23 -8.63 -17.15
C GLN A 281 -9.98 -7.80 -16.11
N VAL A 282 -9.82 -8.13 -14.82
CA VAL A 282 -10.51 -7.44 -13.73
C VAL A 282 -9.69 -6.24 -13.27
N PRO A 283 -10.23 -5.01 -13.36
CA PRO A 283 -9.50 -3.78 -13.01
C PRO A 283 -8.87 -3.78 -11.61
N SER A 284 -9.60 -4.16 -10.56
CA SER A 284 -9.07 -4.13 -9.19
C SER A 284 -7.85 -5.06 -9.03
N THR A 285 -7.92 -6.25 -9.61
CA THR A 285 -6.82 -7.22 -9.62
C THR A 285 -5.63 -6.70 -10.43
N ALA A 286 -5.88 -6.09 -11.60
CA ALA A 286 -4.82 -5.49 -12.41
C ALA A 286 -4.08 -4.38 -11.67
N ALA A 287 -4.79 -3.50 -10.94
CA ALA A 287 -4.15 -2.48 -10.11
C ALA A 287 -3.21 -3.09 -9.05
N ALA A 288 -3.64 -4.15 -8.36
CA ALA A 288 -2.81 -4.84 -7.38
C ALA A 288 -1.57 -5.49 -8.03
N LEU A 289 -1.73 -6.11 -9.20
CA LEU A 289 -0.62 -6.71 -9.96
C LEU A 289 0.35 -5.65 -10.51
N LEU A 290 -0.12 -4.51 -10.98
CA LEU A 290 0.71 -3.39 -11.45
C LEU A 290 1.53 -2.80 -10.28
N ASN A 291 0.91 -2.62 -9.12
CA ASN A 291 1.61 -2.20 -7.90
C ASN A 291 2.68 -3.23 -7.48
N ALA A 292 2.42 -4.52 -7.65
CA ALA A 292 3.41 -5.57 -7.44
C ALA A 292 4.55 -5.49 -8.47
N ALA A 293 4.24 -5.33 -9.75
CA ALA A 293 5.21 -5.22 -10.84
C ALA A 293 6.17 -4.03 -10.65
N ALA A 294 5.69 -2.91 -10.11
CA ALA A 294 6.51 -1.73 -9.80
C ALA A 294 7.69 -2.03 -8.84
N ARG A 295 7.62 -3.11 -8.05
CA ARG A 295 8.70 -3.54 -7.14
C ARG A 295 9.86 -4.26 -7.86
N TRP A 296 9.62 -4.83 -9.04
CA TRP A 296 10.61 -5.54 -9.85
C TRP A 296 10.62 -5.01 -11.28
N PRO A 297 11.12 -3.78 -11.50
CA PRO A 297 11.24 -3.25 -12.86
C PRO A 297 12.23 -4.10 -13.65
N GLY A 298 11.75 -4.73 -14.72
CA GLY A 298 12.54 -5.54 -15.64
C GLY A 298 12.05 -5.34 -17.08
N PRO A 299 12.88 -5.63 -18.09
CA PRO A 299 12.49 -5.47 -19.49
C PRO A 299 11.28 -6.35 -19.86
N GLU A 300 11.11 -7.50 -19.21
CA GLU A 300 9.98 -8.40 -19.43
C GLU A 300 8.63 -7.79 -19.00
N ALA A 301 8.65 -6.78 -18.13
CA ALA A 301 7.45 -6.13 -17.62
C ALA A 301 6.94 -4.98 -18.52
N GLU A 302 7.74 -4.55 -19.50
CA GLU A 302 7.43 -3.37 -20.32
C GLU A 302 6.12 -3.55 -21.08
N ASP A 303 5.97 -4.64 -21.84
CA ASP A 303 4.77 -4.90 -22.65
C ASP A 303 3.52 -5.04 -21.78
N SER A 304 3.61 -5.81 -20.68
CA SER A 304 2.51 -6.00 -19.74
C SER A 304 2.05 -4.69 -19.12
N VAL A 305 2.97 -3.82 -18.69
CA VAL A 305 2.62 -2.51 -18.12
C VAL A 305 2.05 -1.58 -19.20
N LEU A 306 2.64 -1.54 -20.40
CA LEU A 306 2.17 -0.69 -21.49
C LEU A 306 0.77 -1.06 -21.97
N GLN A 307 0.38 -2.34 -21.90
CA GLN A 307 -0.99 -2.77 -22.17
C GLN A 307 -2.02 -2.04 -21.28
N TRP A 308 -1.66 -1.74 -20.03
CA TRP A 308 -2.50 -1.00 -19.08
C TRP A 308 -2.30 0.52 -19.13
N ILE A 309 -1.34 1.02 -19.93
CA ILE A 309 -1.16 2.44 -20.25
C ILE A 309 -1.91 2.75 -21.55
N ASP A 310 -3.23 2.82 -21.45
CA ASP A 310 -4.12 3.16 -22.55
C ASP A 310 -5.31 4.00 -22.01
N PRO A 311 -5.53 5.22 -22.52
CA PRO A 311 -6.66 6.05 -22.12
C PRO A 311 -8.03 5.35 -22.28
N ALA A 312 -8.19 4.49 -23.29
CA ALA A 312 -9.42 3.72 -23.49
C ALA A 312 -9.64 2.68 -22.38
N VAL A 313 -8.57 2.04 -21.91
CA VAL A 313 -8.61 1.11 -20.78
C VAL A 313 -8.99 1.88 -19.51
N TRP A 314 -8.36 3.02 -19.24
CA TRP A 314 -8.64 3.82 -18.04
C TRP A 314 -10.07 4.34 -17.96
N ALA A 315 -10.68 4.70 -19.09
CA ALA A 315 -12.06 5.14 -19.13
C ALA A 315 -13.06 4.08 -18.61
N SER A 316 -12.72 2.80 -18.78
CA SER A 316 -13.52 1.67 -18.29
C SER A 316 -13.08 1.15 -16.92
N ALA A 317 -11.78 1.15 -16.64
CA ALA A 317 -11.17 0.56 -15.45
C ALA A 317 -11.15 1.50 -14.23
N GLY A 318 -11.21 2.81 -14.46
CA GLY A 318 -11.19 3.83 -13.41
C GLY A 318 -9.78 4.28 -12.97
N PRO A 319 -9.70 5.28 -12.07
CA PRO A 319 -8.45 5.94 -11.69
C PRO A 319 -7.47 5.03 -10.94
N THR A 320 -7.95 4.05 -10.17
CA THR A 320 -7.07 3.16 -9.40
C THR A 320 -6.11 2.35 -10.29
N VAL A 321 -6.60 1.83 -11.42
CA VAL A 321 -5.76 1.10 -12.39
C VAL A 321 -4.80 2.03 -13.10
N ARG A 322 -5.30 3.20 -13.53
CA ARG A 322 -4.48 4.23 -14.17
C ARG A 322 -3.29 4.62 -13.29
N ASP A 323 -3.56 4.92 -12.03
CA ASP A 323 -2.55 5.41 -11.08
C ASP A 323 -1.49 4.31 -10.82
N ALA A 324 -1.93 3.06 -10.62
CA ALA A 324 -1.02 1.91 -10.48
C ALA A 324 -0.17 1.64 -11.73
N ALA A 325 -0.77 1.79 -12.92
CA ALA A 325 -0.05 1.64 -14.19
C ALA A 325 1.02 2.73 -14.34
N ILE A 326 0.70 3.98 -13.98
CA ILE A 326 1.65 5.11 -14.00
C ILE A 326 2.81 4.86 -13.02
N ASP A 327 2.53 4.37 -11.82
CA ASP A 327 3.56 4.05 -10.83
C ASP A 327 4.49 2.93 -11.34
N ALA A 328 3.92 1.89 -11.97
CA ALA A 328 4.69 0.82 -12.61
C ALA A 328 5.55 1.33 -13.78
N ALA A 329 5.00 2.20 -14.64
CA ALA A 329 5.75 2.83 -15.73
C ALA A 329 6.89 3.71 -15.21
N TRP A 330 6.69 4.42 -14.10
CA TRP A 330 7.74 5.23 -13.47
C TRP A 330 8.85 4.36 -12.89
N ALA A 331 8.52 3.22 -12.29
CA ALA A 331 9.50 2.24 -11.85
C ALA A 331 10.34 1.70 -13.02
N LEU A 332 9.72 1.38 -14.16
CA LEU A 332 10.40 0.97 -15.37
C LEU A 332 11.32 2.05 -15.95
N TYR A 333 10.85 3.30 -16.00
CA TYR A 333 11.65 4.43 -16.46
C TYR A 333 12.90 4.64 -15.59
N ARG A 334 12.74 4.70 -14.26
CA ARG A 334 13.88 4.85 -13.33
C ARG A 334 14.86 3.69 -13.39
N GLY A 335 14.39 2.48 -13.71
CA GLY A 335 15.23 1.32 -13.94
C GLY A 335 15.97 1.31 -15.28
N GLY A 336 15.71 2.27 -16.17
CA GLY A 336 16.25 2.25 -17.54
C GLY A 336 15.68 1.10 -18.39
N MET A 337 14.45 0.66 -18.07
CA MET A 337 13.76 -0.44 -18.74
C MET A 337 12.77 0.04 -19.79
N LEU A 338 12.30 1.30 -19.70
CA LEU A 338 11.49 1.93 -20.74
C LEU A 338 12.39 2.40 -21.90
N ARG A 339 12.96 1.45 -22.65
CA ARG A 339 14.12 1.70 -23.54
C ARG A 339 13.74 2.21 -24.91
N SER A 340 12.56 1.86 -25.39
CA SER A 340 12.15 2.22 -26.74
C SER A 340 11.58 3.64 -26.78
N ALA A 341 11.93 4.40 -27.83
CA ALA A 341 11.35 5.73 -28.05
C ALA A 341 9.83 5.64 -28.27
N ASP A 342 9.33 4.51 -28.81
CA ASP A 342 7.91 4.23 -29.00
C ASP A 342 7.18 4.07 -27.66
N SER A 343 7.72 3.25 -26.76
CA SER A 343 7.20 3.05 -25.40
C SER A 343 7.12 4.36 -24.63
N SER A 344 8.19 5.15 -24.65
CA SER A 344 8.25 6.48 -24.02
C SER A 344 7.21 7.43 -24.63
N SER A 345 7.06 7.43 -25.96
CA SER A 345 6.07 8.25 -26.66
C SER A 345 4.64 7.85 -26.31
N ARG A 346 4.37 6.53 -26.19
CA ARG A 346 3.06 5.99 -25.80
C ARG A 346 2.71 6.39 -24.36
N VAL A 347 3.63 6.24 -23.42
CA VAL A 347 3.44 6.67 -22.01
C VAL A 347 3.17 8.17 -21.96
N LEU A 348 3.97 8.99 -22.64
CA LEU A 348 3.77 10.44 -22.67
C LEU A 348 2.43 10.83 -23.28
N ALA A 349 2.03 10.21 -24.39
CA ALA A 349 0.73 10.45 -25.02
C ALA A 349 -0.43 10.12 -24.07
N ALA A 350 -0.34 9.00 -23.33
CA ALA A 350 -1.32 8.63 -22.34
C ALA A 350 -1.37 9.65 -21.18
N LEU A 351 -0.21 10.08 -20.66
CA LEU A 351 -0.13 11.11 -19.60
C LEU A 351 -0.71 12.46 -20.04
N ARG A 352 -0.51 12.87 -21.30
CA ARG A 352 -1.07 14.10 -21.88
C ARG A 352 -2.60 14.08 -21.97
N SER A 353 -3.23 12.89 -21.99
CA SER A 353 -4.69 12.74 -22.00
C SER A 353 -5.35 12.92 -20.62
N ILE A 354 -4.55 12.89 -19.53
CA ILE A 354 -5.03 13.05 -18.16
C ILE A 354 -5.10 14.54 -17.82
N ASN A 355 -6.16 14.96 -17.12
CA ASN A 355 -6.19 16.31 -16.54
C ASN A 355 -5.02 16.49 -15.58
N LEU A 356 -4.31 17.62 -15.64
CA LEU A 356 -3.13 17.88 -14.80
C LEU A 356 -3.41 17.68 -13.30
N GLY A 357 -4.59 18.09 -12.83
CA GLY A 357 -5.00 17.94 -11.42
C GLY A 357 -5.24 16.48 -10.97
N ASP A 358 -5.40 15.55 -11.91
CA ASP A 358 -5.59 14.12 -11.64
C ASP A 358 -4.29 13.31 -11.74
N LEU A 359 -3.15 13.94 -12.08
CA LEU A 359 -1.86 13.25 -12.16
C LEU A 359 -1.35 12.86 -10.77
N THR A 360 -0.86 11.63 -10.64
CA THR A 360 -0.11 11.19 -9.47
C THR A 360 1.29 11.83 -9.46
N GLY A 361 1.99 11.77 -8.32
CA GLY A 361 3.37 12.26 -8.25
C GLY A 361 4.31 11.56 -9.24
N ALA A 362 4.14 10.26 -9.46
CA ALA A 362 4.87 9.52 -10.50
C ALA A 362 4.51 10.00 -11.91
N GLY A 363 3.24 10.29 -12.17
CA GLY A 363 2.78 10.85 -13.44
C GLY A 363 3.36 12.22 -13.74
N VAL A 364 3.46 13.09 -12.74
CA VAL A 364 4.13 14.41 -12.86
C VAL A 364 5.61 14.24 -13.23
N ARG A 365 6.35 13.37 -12.52
CA ARG A 365 7.77 13.12 -12.80
C ARG A 365 7.99 12.49 -14.18
N LEU A 366 7.22 11.46 -14.53
CA LEU A 366 7.28 10.86 -15.87
C LEU A 366 7.02 11.89 -16.97
N ARG A 367 6.01 12.75 -16.80
CA ARG A 367 5.69 13.77 -17.78
C ARG A 367 6.80 14.81 -17.92
N ALA A 368 7.49 15.16 -16.82
CA ALA A 368 8.63 16.07 -16.88
C ALA A 368 9.83 15.45 -17.60
N GLU A 369 10.14 14.19 -17.29
CA GLU A 369 11.31 13.48 -17.81
C GLU A 369 11.17 13.04 -19.27
N LEU A 370 9.95 12.69 -19.71
CA LEU A 370 9.65 12.27 -21.08
C LEU A 370 9.19 13.43 -21.97
N GLY A 371 8.65 14.49 -21.36
CA GLY A 371 8.00 15.59 -22.05
C GLY A 371 8.97 16.58 -22.69
N ASP A 372 8.38 17.55 -23.39
CA ASP A 372 9.09 18.70 -23.93
C ASP A 372 8.86 19.94 -23.04
N GLN A 373 9.38 21.09 -23.47
CA GLN A 373 9.22 22.36 -22.74
C GLN A 373 7.74 22.73 -22.49
N SER A 374 6.84 22.39 -23.41
CA SER A 374 5.42 22.69 -23.24
C SER A 374 4.80 21.85 -22.13
N ASP A 375 5.24 20.60 -21.96
CA ASP A 375 4.83 19.77 -20.83
C ASP A 375 5.37 20.31 -19.49
N LEU A 376 6.63 20.77 -19.46
CA LEU A 376 7.21 21.39 -18.27
C LEU A 376 6.44 22.66 -17.86
N GLU A 377 6.10 23.52 -18.82
CA GLU A 377 5.25 24.68 -18.59
C GLU A 377 3.85 24.32 -18.07
N ALA A 378 3.27 23.23 -18.58
CA ALA A 378 1.97 22.74 -18.13
C ALA A 378 2.02 22.25 -16.66
N ILE A 379 3.05 21.48 -16.28
CA ILE A 379 3.16 20.95 -14.91
C ILE A 379 3.56 22.03 -13.89
N VAL A 380 4.24 23.12 -14.28
CA VAL A 380 4.58 24.24 -13.36
C VAL A 380 3.35 24.80 -12.65
N VAL A 381 2.19 24.79 -13.30
CA VAL A 381 0.92 25.24 -12.69
C VAL A 381 0.56 24.42 -11.44
N LEU A 382 1.02 23.17 -11.36
CA LEU A 382 0.78 22.28 -10.21
C LEU A 382 1.59 22.67 -8.96
N LEU A 383 2.56 23.58 -9.05
CA LEU A 383 3.18 24.18 -7.86
C LEU A 383 2.15 24.95 -7.00
N GLY A 384 1.05 25.41 -7.62
CA GLY A 384 -0.09 26.03 -6.94
C GLY A 384 -1.26 25.06 -6.66
N SER A 385 -1.09 23.76 -6.87
CA SER A 385 -2.14 22.76 -6.60
C SER A 385 -2.55 22.76 -5.13
N ASN A 386 -3.81 22.42 -4.82
CA ASN A 386 -4.25 22.20 -3.45
C ASN A 386 -3.69 20.90 -2.85
N ASN A 387 -3.19 19.98 -3.68
CA ASN A 387 -2.60 18.72 -3.24
C ASN A 387 -1.09 18.88 -2.96
N SER A 388 -0.68 18.73 -1.69
CA SER A 388 0.73 18.88 -1.28
C SER A 388 1.67 17.85 -1.92
N ALA A 389 1.20 16.62 -2.16
CA ALA A 389 2.01 15.59 -2.81
C ALA A 389 2.30 15.94 -4.27
N GLN A 390 1.33 16.55 -4.97
CA GLN A 390 1.54 17.05 -6.33
C GLN A 390 2.53 18.22 -6.35
N ARG A 391 2.36 19.23 -5.46
CA ARG A 391 3.30 20.36 -5.37
C ARG A 391 4.74 19.88 -5.17
N LEU A 392 4.95 18.94 -4.24
CA LEU A 392 6.26 18.38 -3.96
C LEU A 392 6.83 17.63 -5.16
N ALA A 393 6.04 16.75 -5.79
CA ALA A 393 6.47 16.01 -6.97
C ALA A 393 6.80 16.94 -8.15
N THR A 394 6.03 17.99 -8.36
CA THR A 394 6.29 19.03 -9.37
C THR A 394 7.59 19.77 -9.08
N ALA A 395 7.80 20.22 -7.84
CA ALA A 395 9.03 20.90 -7.47
C ALA A 395 10.26 20.00 -7.68
N GLU A 396 10.17 18.73 -7.32
CA GLU A 396 11.26 17.76 -7.53
C GLU A 396 11.52 17.47 -9.00
N ALA A 397 10.47 17.41 -9.83
CA ALA A 397 10.59 17.18 -11.26
C ALA A 397 11.24 18.38 -11.97
N LEU A 398 11.03 19.60 -11.46
CA LEU A 398 11.53 20.84 -12.06
C LEU A 398 12.85 21.33 -11.46
N VAL A 399 13.36 20.71 -10.39
CA VAL A 399 14.51 21.20 -9.61
C VAL A 399 15.81 21.24 -10.42
N SER A 400 15.90 20.47 -11.50
CA SER A 400 17.07 20.41 -12.39
C SER A 400 17.04 21.47 -13.50
N SER A 401 15.94 22.19 -13.66
CA SER A 401 15.71 23.16 -14.74
C SER A 401 15.84 24.60 -14.24
N PRO A 402 16.89 25.35 -14.66
CA PRO A 402 17.17 26.70 -14.18
C PRO A 402 16.00 27.69 -14.32
N GLU A 403 15.25 27.59 -15.42
CA GLU A 403 14.13 28.47 -15.76
C GLU A 403 12.97 28.40 -14.76
N TYR A 404 12.85 27.32 -13.98
CA TYR A 404 11.76 27.11 -13.03
C TYR A 404 12.13 27.38 -11.57
N LEU A 405 13.42 27.56 -11.26
CA LEU A 405 13.88 27.85 -9.90
C LEU A 405 13.14 29.05 -9.25
N PRO A 406 12.91 30.19 -9.94
CA PRO A 406 12.15 31.30 -9.36
C PRO A 406 10.72 30.94 -8.97
N ARG A 407 10.07 30.04 -9.72
CA ARG A 407 8.71 29.57 -9.43
C ARG A 407 8.69 28.62 -8.22
N ILE A 408 9.70 27.75 -8.10
CA ILE A 408 9.87 26.86 -6.94
C ILE A 408 10.12 27.69 -5.67
N LEU A 409 10.99 28.71 -5.74
CA LEU A 409 11.26 29.62 -4.63
C LEU A 409 10.02 30.41 -4.20
N ALA A 410 9.22 30.88 -5.17
CA ALA A 410 7.95 31.53 -4.87
C ALA A 410 6.98 30.58 -4.15
N ALA A 411 6.84 29.34 -4.64
CA ALA A 411 5.97 28.33 -4.01
C ALA A 411 6.45 27.94 -2.60
N ALA A 412 7.76 27.85 -2.36
CA ALA A 412 8.32 27.54 -1.04
C ALA A 412 8.05 28.60 0.03
N ARG A 413 7.73 29.84 -0.37
CA ARG A 413 7.28 30.89 0.58
C ARG A 413 5.87 30.64 1.10
N GLU A 414 5.06 29.96 0.29
CA GLU A 414 3.67 29.64 0.62
C GLU A 414 3.55 28.26 1.28
N ASP A 415 4.38 27.30 0.86
CA ASP A 415 4.40 25.93 1.38
C ASP A 415 5.78 25.51 1.92
N PRO A 416 5.92 25.37 3.26
CA PRO A 416 7.16 24.92 3.87
C PRO A 416 7.68 23.56 3.41
N LEU A 417 6.81 22.67 2.92
CA LEU A 417 7.23 21.35 2.43
C LEU A 417 8.17 21.44 1.22
N LEU A 418 8.19 22.57 0.51
CA LEU A 418 9.00 22.78 -0.67
C LEU A 418 10.39 23.40 -0.36
N ILE A 419 10.66 23.79 0.88
CA ILE A 419 11.91 24.47 1.27
C ILE A 419 13.14 23.62 0.96
N ASP A 420 13.13 22.33 1.29
CA ASP A 420 14.28 21.45 1.07
C ASP A 420 14.55 21.22 -0.43
N VAL A 421 13.49 21.12 -1.25
CA VAL A 421 13.63 21.02 -2.71
C VAL A 421 14.16 22.33 -3.29
N ALA A 422 13.63 23.46 -2.84
CA ALA A 422 14.07 24.78 -3.28
C ALA A 422 15.55 25.02 -2.93
N ALA A 423 15.98 24.68 -1.70
CA ALA A 423 17.37 24.80 -1.29
C ALA A 423 18.31 23.92 -2.15
N ARG A 424 17.91 22.67 -2.44
CA ARG A 424 18.66 21.80 -3.38
C ARG A 424 18.74 22.41 -4.78
N GLY A 425 17.66 23.02 -5.27
CA GLY A 425 17.63 23.73 -6.55
C GLY A 425 18.62 24.89 -6.57
N VAL A 426 18.63 25.72 -5.53
CA VAL A 426 19.60 26.83 -5.39
C VAL A 426 21.04 26.32 -5.43
N ILE A 427 21.35 25.26 -4.68
CA ILE A 427 22.70 24.68 -4.62
C ILE A 427 23.14 24.14 -5.98
N THR A 428 22.24 23.50 -6.72
CA THR A 428 22.57 22.80 -7.97
C THR A 428 22.65 23.76 -9.16
N ILE A 429 21.81 24.79 -9.19
CA ILE A 429 21.63 25.67 -10.37
C ILE A 429 22.41 26.98 -10.23
N ASP A 430 22.16 27.73 -9.15
CA ASP A 430 22.68 29.09 -8.96
C ASP A 430 22.79 29.42 -7.46
N PRO A 431 23.90 29.00 -6.82
CA PRO A 431 24.19 29.35 -5.43
C PRO A 431 24.65 30.80 -5.36
N SER A 432 23.69 31.73 -5.38
CA SER A 432 23.92 33.17 -5.29
C SER A 432 23.32 33.78 -4.03
N LEU A 433 23.83 34.93 -3.60
CA LEU A 433 23.30 35.70 -2.46
C LEU A 433 21.80 36.05 -2.63
N ALA A 434 21.37 36.29 -3.88
CA ALA A 434 19.97 36.57 -4.19
C ALA A 434 19.07 35.36 -3.84
N ASN A 435 19.47 34.16 -4.25
CA ASN A 435 18.73 32.93 -3.98
C ASN A 435 18.82 32.49 -2.51
N PHE A 436 19.97 32.71 -1.86
CA PHE A 436 20.08 32.56 -0.39
C PHE A 436 19.04 33.41 0.33
N THR A 437 18.91 34.68 -0.07
CA THR A 437 17.94 35.61 0.53
C THR A 437 16.50 35.18 0.26
N ALA A 438 16.22 34.63 -0.93
CA ALA A 438 14.90 34.11 -1.25
C ALA A 438 14.50 32.93 -0.33
N ILE A 439 15.44 32.03 -0.03
CA ILE A 439 15.24 30.93 0.92
C ILE A 439 15.12 31.45 2.36
N GLU A 440 15.92 32.45 2.74
CA GLU A 440 15.84 33.07 4.06
C GLU A 440 14.45 33.68 4.30
N GLU A 441 13.87 34.31 3.28
CA GLU A 441 12.52 34.86 3.32
C GLU A 441 11.46 33.75 3.41
N ALA A 442 11.58 32.69 2.59
CA ALA A 442 10.66 31.55 2.58
C ALA A 442 10.63 30.81 3.93
N THR A 443 11.78 30.68 4.58
CA THR A 443 11.96 29.93 5.83
C THR A 443 11.64 30.73 7.09
N ARG A 444 11.28 32.02 6.99
CA ARG A 444 11.08 32.91 8.15
C ARG A 444 10.03 32.39 9.15
N ARG A 445 9.04 31.62 8.69
CA ARG A 445 7.97 31.05 9.51
C ARG A 445 8.31 29.68 10.12
N VAL A 446 9.42 29.06 9.72
CA VAL A 446 9.77 27.68 10.10
C VAL A 446 11.25 27.63 10.54
N PRO A 447 11.56 28.03 11.79
CA PRO A 447 12.92 28.23 12.26
C PRO A 447 13.79 26.96 12.19
N ASP A 448 13.19 25.78 12.41
CA ASP A 448 13.89 24.50 12.36
C ASP A 448 14.47 24.20 10.98
N GLN A 449 13.66 24.40 9.93
CA GLN A 449 14.09 24.21 8.54
C GLN A 449 15.01 25.34 8.06
N ARG A 450 14.79 26.57 8.56
CA ARG A 450 15.59 27.76 8.22
C ARG A 450 17.08 27.53 8.42
N ARG A 451 17.47 27.00 9.59
CA ARG A 451 18.88 26.77 9.90
C ARG A 451 19.51 25.74 8.96
N GLY A 452 18.83 24.61 8.73
CA GLY A 452 19.31 23.55 7.86
C GLY A 452 19.50 24.02 6.42
N ALA A 453 18.47 24.63 5.83
CA ALA A 453 18.48 25.08 4.44
C ALA A 453 19.55 26.15 4.19
N LEU A 454 19.65 27.17 5.05
CA LEU A 454 20.61 28.27 4.85
C LEU A 454 22.06 27.84 5.08
N THR A 455 22.32 26.95 6.05
CA THR A 455 23.67 26.40 6.25
C THR A 455 24.08 25.55 5.05
N LEU A 456 23.15 24.77 4.49
CA LEU A 456 23.40 23.96 3.31
C LEU A 456 23.75 24.83 2.09
N ILE A 457 23.01 25.92 1.85
CA ILE A 457 23.33 26.86 0.75
C ILE A 457 24.65 27.57 1.01
N ALA A 458 24.90 28.04 2.24
CA ALA A 458 26.16 28.69 2.62
C ALA A 458 27.39 27.80 2.45
N SER A 459 27.22 26.47 2.40
CA SER A 459 28.34 25.55 2.13
C SER A 459 28.87 25.63 0.69
N VAL A 460 28.07 26.18 -0.25
CA VAL A 460 28.42 26.27 -1.68
C VAL A 460 28.45 27.70 -2.25
N LEU A 461 27.98 28.71 -1.50
CA LEU A 461 28.12 30.13 -1.88
C LEU A 461 29.59 30.55 -1.98
N ASN A 462 29.91 31.65 -2.69
CA ASN A 462 31.24 32.25 -2.66
C ASN A 462 31.54 32.94 -1.31
N GLU A 463 32.82 33.14 -0.99
CA GLU A 463 33.27 33.69 0.31
C GLU A 463 32.72 35.10 0.59
N ASP A 464 32.73 35.97 -0.42
CA ASP A 464 32.20 37.34 -0.33
C ASP A 464 30.69 37.34 -0.11
N GLU A 465 29.97 36.44 -0.81
CA GLU A 465 28.53 36.28 -0.65
C GLU A 465 28.15 35.71 0.73
N ILE A 466 28.95 34.79 1.30
CA ILE A 466 28.72 34.28 2.66
C ILE A 466 28.89 35.40 3.69
N LEU A 467 29.92 36.24 3.52
CA LEU A 467 30.15 37.37 4.40
C LEU A 467 28.97 38.35 4.35
N ASP A 468 28.49 38.68 3.16
CA ASP A 468 27.32 39.55 2.97
C ASP A 468 26.01 38.90 3.47
N ALA A 469 25.82 37.60 3.27
CA ALA A 469 24.72 36.82 3.83
C ALA A 469 24.74 36.89 5.37
N SER A 470 25.90 36.68 6.00
CA SER A 470 26.05 36.72 7.46
C SER A 470 25.68 38.10 8.03
N ARG A 471 25.99 39.18 7.32
CA ARG A 471 25.69 40.55 7.73
C ARG A 471 24.19 40.86 7.69
N ARG A 472 23.42 40.16 6.85
CA ARG A 472 21.95 40.24 6.83
C ARG A 472 21.33 39.53 8.04
N LEU A 473 21.98 38.48 8.54
CA LEU A 473 21.53 37.68 9.68
C LEU A 473 21.87 38.28 11.05
N ARG A 474 22.16 39.59 11.14
CA ARG A 474 22.50 40.28 12.41
C ARG A 474 21.45 40.14 13.51
N SER A 475 20.18 39.98 13.14
CA SER A 475 19.09 39.78 14.09
C SER A 475 19.04 38.38 14.69
N ASP A 476 19.78 37.41 14.12
CA ASP A 476 19.82 36.02 14.55
C ASP A 476 21.29 35.56 14.72
N PRO A 477 21.91 35.85 15.87
CA PRO A 477 23.32 35.54 16.12
C PRO A 477 23.66 34.06 15.98
N ALA A 478 22.74 33.16 16.34
CA ALA A 478 22.98 31.71 16.28
C ALA A 478 23.01 31.21 14.84
N LEU A 479 22.11 31.71 13.99
CA LEU A 479 22.12 31.39 12.57
C LEU A 479 23.29 32.05 11.83
N ARG A 480 23.62 33.30 12.15
CA ARG A 480 24.81 33.99 11.63
C ARG A 480 26.09 33.20 11.94
N GLU A 481 26.21 32.68 13.16
CA GLU A 481 27.34 31.84 13.56
C GLU A 481 27.40 30.54 12.75
N ALA A 482 26.27 29.87 12.55
CA ALA A 482 26.21 28.65 11.76
C ALA A 482 26.60 28.86 10.28
N VAL A 483 26.18 29.98 9.68
CA VAL A 483 26.53 30.36 8.30
C VAL A 483 28.02 30.72 8.20
N LEU A 484 28.56 31.52 9.10
CA LEU A 484 30.00 31.85 9.09
C LEU A 484 30.88 30.63 9.38
N ALA A 485 30.40 29.68 10.18
CA ALA A 485 31.13 28.46 10.50
C ALA A 485 31.39 27.56 9.27
N THR A 486 30.64 27.72 8.16
CA THR A 486 30.92 26.96 6.93
C THR A 486 32.26 27.34 6.29
N LEU A 487 32.76 28.56 6.54
CA LEU A 487 34.08 29.03 6.08
C LEU A 487 35.24 28.52 6.94
N ALA A 488 34.95 27.98 8.12
CA ALA A 488 35.97 27.39 8.99
C ALA A 488 36.34 25.94 8.61
N ASP A 489 35.72 25.34 7.58
CA ASP A 489 36.11 24.02 7.09
C ASP A 489 37.53 24.08 6.50
N PRO A 490 38.51 23.34 7.07
CA PRO A 490 39.87 23.31 6.55
C PRO A 490 39.95 22.96 5.07
N ARG A 491 39.05 22.10 4.56
CA ARG A 491 39.04 21.70 3.14
C ARG A 491 38.78 22.89 2.23
N ARG A 492 37.91 23.79 2.67
CA ARG A 492 37.57 25.01 1.92
C ARG A 492 38.71 26.02 1.95
N VAL A 493 39.28 26.27 3.13
CA VAL A 493 40.47 27.12 3.26
C VAL A 493 41.62 26.63 2.37
N MET A 494 41.83 25.30 2.31
CA MET A 494 42.84 24.71 1.41
C MET A 494 42.50 24.88 -0.07
N ALA A 495 41.23 24.75 -0.46
CA ALA A 495 40.80 24.88 -1.85
C ALA A 495 41.03 26.30 -2.40
N GLU A 496 40.84 27.32 -1.56
CA GLU A 496 40.95 28.73 -1.97
C GLU A 496 42.35 29.32 -1.85
N ARG A 497 43.36 28.54 -1.44
CA ARG A 497 44.74 29.00 -1.23
C ARG A 497 45.38 29.69 -2.45
N THR A 498 44.88 29.44 -3.66
CA THR A 498 45.43 29.99 -4.90
C THR A 498 44.88 31.38 -5.25
N ASP A 499 43.79 31.84 -4.61
CA ASP A 499 43.19 33.15 -4.88
C ASP A 499 43.29 34.07 -3.64
N PRO A 500 44.24 35.02 -3.61
CA PRO A 500 44.41 35.96 -2.51
C PRO A 500 43.14 36.76 -2.18
N SER A 501 42.30 37.05 -3.17
CA SER A 501 41.07 37.83 -2.95
C SER A 501 40.09 37.03 -2.10
N ARG A 502 39.89 35.75 -2.43
CA ARG A 502 39.02 34.83 -1.67
C ARG A 502 39.56 34.52 -0.28
N LEU A 503 40.88 34.37 -0.15
CA LEU A 503 41.51 34.23 1.16
C LEU A 503 41.30 35.46 2.05
N SER A 504 41.31 36.67 1.47
CA SER A 504 41.02 37.89 2.24
C SER A 504 39.59 37.90 2.80
N PHE A 505 38.60 37.46 2.02
CA PHE A 505 37.21 37.32 2.49
C PHE A 505 37.07 36.22 3.53
N THR A 506 37.74 35.08 3.33
CA THR A 506 37.78 33.99 4.31
C THR A 506 38.37 34.46 5.64
N ALA A 507 39.46 35.22 5.58
CA ALA A 507 40.11 35.76 6.77
C ALA A 507 39.19 36.74 7.52
N GLU A 508 38.51 37.62 6.79
CA GLU A 508 37.58 38.58 7.37
C GLU A 508 36.38 37.87 8.01
N ALA A 509 35.84 36.85 7.35
CA ALA A 509 34.73 36.07 7.87
C ALA A 509 35.09 35.26 9.13
N LEU A 510 36.29 34.68 9.21
CA LEU A 510 36.79 33.99 10.40
C LEU A 510 37.04 34.95 11.57
N ALA A 511 37.49 36.18 11.29
CA ALA A 511 37.58 37.23 12.29
C ALA A 511 36.19 37.65 12.79
N GLU A 512 35.21 37.88 11.90
CA GLU A 512 33.82 38.16 12.26
C GLU A 512 33.19 36.99 13.06
N LEU A 513 33.51 35.73 12.72
CA LEU A 513 33.06 34.54 13.43
C LEU A 513 33.61 34.48 14.85
N ALA A 514 34.90 34.79 15.03
CA ALA A 514 35.54 34.81 16.34
C ALA A 514 34.94 35.91 17.24
N GLU A 515 34.72 37.11 16.70
CA GLU A 515 34.02 38.21 17.38
C GLU A 515 32.61 37.79 17.82
N LEU A 516 31.83 37.21 16.91
CA LEU A 516 30.48 36.73 17.20
C LEU A 516 30.46 35.64 18.27
N ARG A 517 31.43 34.70 18.24
CA ARG A 517 31.56 33.66 19.26
C ARG A 517 31.93 34.22 20.63
N ILE A 518 32.74 35.27 20.69
CA ILE A 518 33.02 36.01 21.95
C ILE A 518 31.74 36.66 22.49
N GLU A 519 30.94 37.29 21.64
CA GLU A 519 29.64 37.89 22.02
C GLU A 519 28.65 36.82 22.55
N LEU A 520 28.69 35.61 21.97
CA LEU A 520 27.91 34.46 22.42
C LEU A 520 28.49 33.73 23.64
N GLY A 521 29.63 34.17 24.18
CA GLY A 521 30.32 33.52 25.30
C GLY A 521 31.01 32.20 24.96
N LYS A 522 31.17 31.87 23.67
CA LYS A 522 31.82 30.66 23.14
C LYS A 522 33.32 30.88 22.92
N TYR A 523 34.04 31.30 23.96
CA TYR A 523 35.44 31.72 23.85
C TYR A 523 36.39 30.65 23.29
N GLY A 524 36.15 29.36 23.60
CA GLY A 524 36.95 28.25 23.06
C GLY A 524 36.79 28.08 21.55
N GLU A 525 35.56 28.18 21.05
CA GLU A 525 35.26 28.12 19.61
C GLU A 525 35.78 29.38 18.89
N ALA A 526 35.85 30.53 19.57
CA ALA A 526 36.45 31.74 19.02
C ALA A 526 37.96 31.56 18.79
N ILE A 527 38.69 30.96 19.75
CA ILE A 527 40.10 30.61 19.54
C ILE A 527 40.26 29.63 18.38
N ALA A 528 39.42 28.60 18.29
CA ALA A 528 39.49 27.66 17.17
C ALA A 528 39.29 28.34 15.79
N ALA A 529 38.42 29.34 15.71
CA ALA A 529 38.26 30.15 14.49
C ALA A 529 39.51 31.00 14.18
N LEU A 530 40.16 31.57 15.21
CA LEU A 530 41.41 32.31 15.08
C LEU A 530 42.62 31.42 14.75
N ASP A 531 42.59 30.15 15.17
CA ASP A 531 43.63 29.19 14.83
C ASP A 531 43.51 28.76 13.35
N ALA A 532 42.29 28.67 12.82
CA ALA A 532 42.05 28.46 11.39
C ALA A 532 42.58 29.61 10.52
N LEU A 533 42.83 30.79 11.09
CA LEU A 533 43.44 31.94 10.41
C LEU A 533 44.96 31.86 10.27
N SER A 534 45.66 30.91 10.91
CA SER A 534 47.13 30.99 11.08
C SER A 534 47.92 31.18 9.77
N GLU A 535 47.39 30.73 8.65
CA GLU A 535 48.04 30.83 7.34
C GLU A 535 47.66 32.09 6.54
N ILE A 536 46.58 32.77 6.95
CA ILE A 536 45.96 33.89 6.25
C ILE A 536 45.79 35.13 7.16
N GLU A 537 46.42 35.12 8.34
CA GLU A 537 46.29 36.20 9.32
C GLU A 537 46.83 37.54 8.80
N PHE A 538 47.70 37.54 7.80
CA PHE A 538 48.27 38.74 7.20
C PHE A 538 47.23 39.62 6.45
N PHE A 539 46.05 39.08 6.13
CA PHE A 539 44.96 39.85 5.54
C PHE A 539 44.20 40.69 6.58
N ILE A 540 44.33 40.38 7.87
CA ILE A 540 43.63 41.09 8.95
C ILE A 540 44.62 41.99 9.68
N PRO A 541 44.24 43.25 10.00
CA PRO A 541 45.07 44.12 10.81
C PRO A 541 45.51 43.42 12.11
N SER A 542 46.82 43.37 12.36
CA SER A 542 47.40 42.63 13.48
C SER A 542 46.87 43.11 14.84
N ASP A 543 46.55 44.39 14.98
CA ASP A 543 45.91 44.94 16.17
C ASP A 543 44.50 44.36 16.39
N ARG A 544 43.69 44.20 15.33
CA ARG A 544 42.35 43.58 15.45
C ARG A 544 42.46 42.13 15.91
N LEU A 545 43.34 41.32 15.30
CA LEU A 545 43.53 39.93 15.72
C LEU A 545 44.03 39.81 17.17
N ARG A 546 44.97 40.69 17.56
CA ARG A 546 45.46 40.78 18.94
C ARG A 546 44.32 41.08 19.91
N ASP A 547 43.44 42.01 19.56
CA ASP A 547 42.30 42.40 20.39
C ASP A 547 41.29 41.24 20.54
N ILE A 548 40.94 40.55 19.43
CA ILE A 548 40.04 39.39 19.45
C ILE A 548 40.64 38.24 20.27
N ARG A 549 41.93 37.89 20.06
CA ARG A 549 42.63 36.83 20.83
C ARG A 549 42.67 37.18 22.31
N THR A 550 42.91 38.45 22.67
CA THR A 550 42.91 38.91 24.06
C THR A 550 41.55 38.73 24.71
N LEU A 551 40.46 39.16 24.03
CA LEU A 551 39.09 38.98 24.53
C LEU A 551 38.77 37.49 24.79
N ALA A 552 39.12 36.62 23.85
CA ALA A 552 38.88 35.18 23.97
C ALA A 552 39.71 34.55 25.11
N PHE A 553 41.00 34.88 25.26
CA PHE A 553 41.83 34.37 26.35
C PHE A 553 41.37 34.84 27.73
N ILE A 554 40.93 36.09 27.87
CA ILE A 554 40.35 36.58 29.12
C ILE A 554 39.08 35.82 29.46
N GLY A 555 38.20 35.58 28.48
CA GLY A 555 36.98 34.78 28.66
C GLY A 555 37.26 33.33 29.09
N LEU A 556 38.37 32.75 28.62
CA LEU A 556 38.85 31.42 29.04
C LEU A 556 39.67 31.41 30.34
N ASN A 557 39.77 32.54 31.05
CA ASN A 557 40.62 32.72 32.23
C ASN A 557 42.12 32.41 31.98
N ARG A 558 42.62 32.69 30.78
CA ARG A 558 44.04 32.57 30.40
C ARG A 558 44.72 33.94 30.42
N LEU A 559 44.71 34.58 31.59
CA LEU A 559 45.09 35.99 31.75
C LEU A 559 46.57 36.27 31.42
N ASP A 560 47.47 35.32 31.64
CA ASP A 560 48.88 35.47 31.28
C ASP A 560 49.07 35.54 29.74
N GLN A 561 48.40 34.67 28.99
CA GLN A 561 48.43 34.68 27.52
C GLN A 561 47.82 35.97 26.97
N ALA A 562 46.72 36.44 27.55
CA ALA A 562 46.13 37.73 27.21
C ALA A 562 47.09 38.91 27.45
N ARG A 563 47.89 38.86 28.52
CA ARG A 563 48.89 39.90 28.83
C ARG A 563 50.05 39.90 27.83
N GLU A 564 50.55 38.73 27.44
CA GLU A 564 51.63 38.59 26.47
C GLU A 564 51.28 39.20 25.11
N LEU A 565 49.99 39.22 24.75
CA LEU A 565 49.53 39.84 23.50
C LEU A 565 49.67 41.37 23.50
N GLY A 566 49.67 42.04 24.65
CA GLY A 566 49.86 43.49 24.73
C GLY A 566 48.74 44.34 24.11
N ALA A 567 47.48 43.90 24.23
CA ALA A 567 46.33 44.69 23.75
C ALA A 567 46.11 45.97 24.56
N LYS A 568 45.38 46.94 23.99
CA LYS A 568 45.10 48.23 24.60
C LYS A 568 44.18 48.10 25.83
N PRO A 569 44.24 49.04 26.81
CA PRO A 569 43.38 49.00 28.00
C PRO A 569 41.88 48.92 27.69
N GLU A 570 41.42 49.58 26.62
CA GLU A 570 40.03 49.56 26.15
C GLU A 570 39.50 48.14 25.90
N VAL A 571 40.36 47.24 25.39
CA VAL A 571 40.03 45.85 25.08
C VAL A 571 39.87 45.04 26.37
N TRP A 572 40.76 45.26 27.33
CA TRP A 572 40.66 44.64 28.66
C TRP A 572 39.41 45.09 29.41
N LEU A 573 39.03 46.36 29.31
CA LEU A 573 37.79 46.88 29.87
C LEU A 573 36.56 46.27 29.19
N LYS A 574 36.57 46.11 27.87
CA LYS A 574 35.51 45.39 27.13
C LYS A 574 35.45 43.91 27.56
N ALA A 575 36.59 43.25 27.75
CA ALA A 575 36.67 41.87 28.21
C ALA A 575 36.09 41.71 29.63
N LEU A 576 36.43 42.63 30.53
CA LEU A 576 35.87 42.70 31.88
C LEU A 576 34.35 42.87 31.83
N GLU A 577 33.86 43.76 30.98
CA GLU A 577 32.43 44.00 30.81
C GLU A 577 31.66 42.76 30.32
N LEU A 578 32.20 42.05 29.33
CA LEU A 578 31.63 40.79 28.82
C LEU A 578 31.65 39.66 29.86
N ASN A 579 32.56 39.72 30.84
CA ASN A 579 32.79 38.68 31.84
C ASN A 579 32.43 39.12 33.27
N LEU A 580 31.65 40.19 33.45
CA LEU A 580 31.26 40.70 34.78
C LEU A 580 30.64 39.63 35.68
N ASP A 581 29.94 38.68 35.06
CA ASP A 581 29.24 37.63 35.77
C ASP A 581 30.12 36.44 36.15
N GLN A 582 31.36 36.39 35.65
CA GLN A 582 32.26 35.25 35.81
C GLN A 582 33.11 35.38 37.08
N PRO A 583 33.53 34.27 37.70
CA PRO A 583 34.34 34.28 38.94
C PRO A 583 35.66 35.05 38.83
N GLN A 584 36.24 35.14 37.63
CA GLN A 584 37.50 35.83 37.37
C GLN A 584 37.38 37.35 37.21
N ALA A 585 36.18 37.94 37.22
CA ALA A 585 36.01 39.39 37.03
C ALA A 585 36.84 40.27 37.99
N PRO A 586 36.93 39.98 39.32
CA PRO A 586 37.78 40.75 40.24
C PRO A 586 39.27 40.66 39.87
N GLN A 587 39.72 39.49 39.40
CA GLN A 587 41.10 39.28 39.00
C GLN A 587 41.44 40.08 37.73
N ILE A 588 40.52 40.10 36.75
CA ILE A 588 40.67 40.92 35.55
C ILE A 588 40.75 42.41 35.92
N ALA A 589 39.86 42.90 36.79
CA ALA A 589 39.86 44.29 37.23
C ALA A 589 41.17 44.69 37.94
N SER A 590 41.68 43.82 38.81
CA SER A 590 42.96 44.02 39.50
C SER A 590 44.15 44.06 38.53
N LEU A 591 44.15 43.23 37.48
CA LEU A 591 45.19 43.25 36.45
C LEU A 591 45.18 44.53 35.63
N ILE A 592 43.99 45.05 35.28
CA ILE A 592 43.87 46.33 34.57
C ILE A 592 44.45 47.46 35.42
N GLU A 593 44.10 47.50 36.71
CA GLU A 593 44.58 48.52 37.65
C GLU A 593 46.10 48.42 37.89
N THR A 594 46.64 47.21 38.01
CA THR A 594 48.07 47.01 38.34
C THR A 594 48.96 47.19 37.12
N ASN A 595 48.59 46.66 35.96
CA ASN A 595 49.49 46.55 34.81
C ASN A 595 49.27 47.66 33.78
N MET A 596 48.11 48.33 33.80
CA MET A 596 47.72 49.29 32.78
C MET A 596 47.45 50.70 33.33
N ALA A 597 47.68 50.95 34.63
CA ALA A 597 47.43 52.23 35.30
C ALA A 597 47.94 53.44 34.51
N ASP A 598 49.18 53.38 34.01
CA ASP A 598 49.84 54.50 33.32
C ASP A 598 49.27 54.75 31.91
N SER A 599 48.54 53.77 31.36
CA SER A 599 47.96 53.84 30.01
C SER A 599 46.44 54.12 30.03
N LEU A 600 45.80 54.12 31.19
CA LEU A 600 44.36 54.39 31.32
C LEU A 600 44.09 55.90 31.22
N THR A 601 43.20 56.27 30.28
CA THR A 601 42.63 57.62 30.24
C THR A 601 41.70 57.86 31.44
N ASP A 602 41.37 59.11 31.75
CA ASP A 602 40.42 59.42 32.83
C ASP A 602 39.04 58.77 32.59
N ALA A 603 38.62 58.68 31.33
CA ALA A 603 37.39 57.99 30.94
C ALA A 603 37.46 56.49 31.21
N ASP A 604 38.60 55.85 30.92
CA ASP A 604 38.83 54.43 31.18
C ASP A 604 38.87 54.12 32.68
N ARG A 605 39.49 55.00 33.49
CA ARG A 605 39.48 54.89 34.96
C ARG A 605 38.06 54.96 35.51
N ALA A 606 37.27 55.92 35.02
CA ALA A 606 35.87 56.05 35.42
C ALA A 606 35.06 54.80 35.04
N ARG A 607 35.29 54.25 33.83
CA ARG A 607 34.64 53.00 33.37
C ARG A 607 35.05 51.80 34.22
N LEU A 608 36.34 51.67 34.57
CA LEU A 608 36.85 50.60 35.43
C LEU A 608 36.20 50.63 36.81
N GLU A 609 36.11 51.80 37.44
CA GLU A 609 35.47 51.96 38.75
C GLU A 609 33.98 51.63 38.72
N GLN A 610 33.27 52.01 37.65
CA GLN A 610 31.88 51.59 37.44
C GLN A 610 31.74 50.07 37.33
N LEU A 611 32.64 49.40 36.58
CA LEU A 611 32.64 47.94 36.46
C LEU A 611 32.98 47.26 37.80
N LYS A 612 33.97 47.76 38.55
CA LYS A 612 34.32 47.28 39.90
C LYS A 612 33.14 47.38 40.87
N ALA A 613 32.42 48.50 40.87
CA ALA A 613 31.21 48.67 41.66
C ALA A 613 30.14 47.60 41.33
N ARG A 614 29.93 47.30 40.03
CA ARG A 614 29.02 46.23 39.59
C ARG A 614 29.45 44.82 40.04
N ILE A 615 30.76 44.55 40.08
CA ILE A 615 31.31 43.28 40.57
C ILE A 615 31.06 43.12 42.08
N THR A 616 31.29 44.17 42.87
CA THR A 616 31.13 44.13 44.34
C THR A 616 29.67 44.08 44.80
N THR A 617 28.74 44.63 44.02
CA THR A 617 27.31 44.67 44.34
C THR A 617 26.58 43.37 44.02
N LYS A 618 27.22 42.45 43.29
CA LYS A 618 26.68 41.12 43.00
C LYS A 618 26.71 40.27 44.28
N PRO A 619 25.57 39.86 44.86
CA PRO A 619 25.54 39.14 46.11
C PRO A 619 26.29 37.80 45.99
N ALA A 620 27.27 37.58 46.85
CA ALA A 620 28.18 36.42 46.85
C ALA A 620 27.51 35.04 47.06
N GLY A 621 26.17 34.99 47.14
CA GLY A 621 25.39 33.80 47.47
C GLY A 621 24.28 33.44 46.49
N GLY A 622 24.23 34.07 45.30
CA GLY A 622 23.32 33.62 44.24
C GLY A 622 23.77 32.27 43.70
N ALA A 623 23.35 31.17 44.33
CA ALA A 623 23.42 29.82 43.77
C ALA A 623 23.11 29.92 42.29
N ALA A 624 24.02 29.44 41.43
CA ALA A 624 23.98 29.60 39.99
C ALA A 624 22.52 29.49 39.53
N VAL A 625 21.89 30.64 39.29
CA VAL A 625 20.61 30.67 38.60
C VAL A 625 21.02 30.14 37.26
N GLU A 626 20.78 28.85 37.07
CA GLU A 626 21.01 28.11 35.84
C GLU A 626 20.40 29.02 34.78
N LYS A 627 21.26 29.81 34.10
CA LYS A 627 20.86 30.72 33.04
C LYS A 627 20.07 29.78 32.16
N PRO A 628 18.73 29.91 32.06
CA PRO A 628 17.93 28.89 31.42
C PRO A 628 18.59 28.68 30.09
N ALA A 629 19.16 27.49 29.89
CA ALA A 629 19.89 27.17 28.67
C ALA A 629 18.99 27.69 27.56
N PRO A 630 19.49 28.57 26.65
CA PRO A 630 18.66 29.27 25.70
C PRO A 630 17.70 28.23 25.14
N ARG A 631 16.41 28.34 25.50
CA ARG A 631 15.47 27.26 25.24
C ARG A 631 15.51 27.10 23.73
N LEU A 632 16.13 26.02 23.26
CA LEU A 632 16.04 25.57 21.89
C LEU A 632 14.53 25.35 21.70
N ARG A 633 13.90 26.33 21.06
CA ARG A 633 12.48 26.31 20.72
C ARG A 633 12.33 25.69 19.36
#